data_AF-A0A6M3HUU4-F1
#
_entry.id   AF-A0A6M3HUU4-F1
#
_cell.length_a   1.000
_cell.length_b   1.000
_cell.length_c   1.000
_cell.angle_alpha   90.00
_cell.angle_beta   90.00
_cell.angle_gamma   90.00
#
_symmetry.space_group_name_H-M   'P 1'
#
loop_
_entity.id
_entity.type
_entity.pdbx_description
1 polymer ?
#
loop_
_entity_poly.entity_id
_entity_poly.type
_entity_poly.pdbx_seq_one_letter_code
_entity_poly.pdbx_strand_id
1 'polypeptide(L)'
;MGALHKKELICLGLFNCSIDTAVYTEWVENELIKNLPVNSVYIIDNASFHDEKLLRPLLEQNGHILLFLPTYSPQYNKIEKKWAQAKHYKRKYRCDVDTLFRQFM
;
A
#
# COMPACT_ATOMS: atom_id res chain seq x y z
N MET A 1 2.29 2.41 -5.51
CA MET A 1 1.89 1.63 -4.31
C MET A 1 1.41 2.59 -3.24
N GLY A 2 0.68 2.13 -2.23
CA GLY A 2 0.27 2.99 -1.12
C GLY A 2 -0.26 2.19 0.07
N ALA A 3 -0.22 2.81 1.24
CA ALA A 3 -0.68 2.22 2.50
C ALA A 3 -1.72 3.11 3.19
N LEU A 4 -2.75 2.48 3.76
CA LEU A 4 -3.88 3.16 4.39
C LEU A 4 -3.92 2.87 5.89
N HIS A 5 -3.98 3.91 6.70
CA HIS A 5 -4.20 3.81 8.15
C HIS A 5 -5.27 4.83 8.57
N LYS A 6 -6.23 4.45 9.43
CA LYS A 6 -7.33 5.33 9.87
C LYS A 6 -8.07 6.09 8.74
N LYS A 7 -8.20 5.46 7.56
CA LYS A 7 -8.81 6.01 6.32
C LYS A 7 -7.99 7.09 5.60
N GLU A 8 -6.75 7.30 6.03
CA GLU A 8 -5.80 8.22 5.41
C GLU A 8 -4.66 7.44 4.77
N LEU A 9 -4.14 7.95 3.65
CA LEU A 9 -2.95 7.39 3.03
C LEU A 9 -1.74 7.88 3.83
N ILE A 10 -1.00 6.96 4.44
CA ILE A 10 0.18 7.28 5.24
C ILE A 10 1.48 7.16 4.46
N CYS A 11 1.45 6.45 3.33
CA CYS A 11 2.60 6.29 2.46
C CYS A 11 2.09 6.11 1.03
N LEU A 12 2.74 6.78 0.07
CA LEU A 12 2.44 6.70 -1.35
C LEU A 12 3.76 6.58 -2.11
N GLY A 13 3.91 5.56 -2.94
CA GLY A 13 5.03 5.41 -3.86
C GLY A 13 4.55 5.48 -5.30
N LEU A 14 5.16 6.35 -6.10
CA LEU A 14 4.92 6.47 -7.54
C LEU A 14 6.07 5.84 -8.30
N PHE A 15 5.76 4.96 -9.24
CA PHE A 15 6.74 4.14 -9.95
C PHE A 15 6.52 4.25 -11.45
N ASN A 16 7.61 4.43 -12.20
CA ASN A 16 7.61 4.44 -13.67
C ASN A 16 8.00 3.07 -14.25
N CYS A 17 7.88 2.01 -13.44
CA CYS A 17 8.16 0.63 -13.79
C CYS A 17 7.02 -0.29 -13.34
N SER A 18 7.02 -1.52 -13.85
CA SER A 18 6.17 -2.59 -13.32
C SER A 18 6.61 -2.96 -11.91
N ILE A 19 5.64 -3.29 -11.05
CA ILE A 19 5.92 -3.73 -9.69
C ILE A 19 6.12 -5.24 -9.68
N ASP A 20 7.30 -5.67 -9.25
CA ASP A 20 7.63 -7.05 -8.94
C ASP A 20 8.01 -7.19 -7.46
N THR A 21 8.45 -8.39 -7.05
CA THR A 21 8.83 -8.67 -5.67
C THR A 21 9.98 -7.77 -5.21
N ALA A 22 10.95 -7.46 -6.06
CA ALA A 22 12.11 -6.65 -5.69
C ALA A 22 11.70 -5.20 -5.44
N VAL A 23 10.98 -4.58 -6.39
CA VAL A 23 10.51 -3.19 -6.27
C VAL A 23 9.55 -3.05 -5.07
N TYR A 24 8.66 -4.02 -4.87
CA TYR A 24 7.74 -4.02 -3.74
C TYR A 24 8.49 -4.10 -2.41
N THR A 25 9.41 -5.05 -2.27
CA THR A 25 10.16 -5.26 -1.01
C THR A 25 11.06 -4.07 -0.69
N GLU A 26 11.73 -3.51 -1.69
CA GLU A 26 12.57 -2.31 -1.52
C GLU A 26 11.75 -1.11 -1.03
N TRP A 27 10.55 -0.91 -1.58
CA TRP A 27 9.65 0.15 -1.13
C TRP A 27 9.16 -0.09 0.32
N VAL A 28 8.86 -1.33 0.68
CA VAL A 28 8.45 -1.68 2.05
C VAL A 28 9.56 -1.34 3.04
N GLU A 29 10.78 -1.77 2.76
CA GLU A 29 11.96 -1.58 3.61
C GLU A 29 12.34 -0.11 3.73
N ASN A 30 12.40 0.60 2.61
CA ASN A 30 13.01 1.93 2.57
C ASN A 30 12.03 3.08 2.83
N GLU A 31 10.74 2.89 2.58
CA GLU A 31 9.73 3.94 2.75
C GLU A 31 8.64 3.55 3.73
N LEU A 32 7.98 2.42 3.51
CA LEU A 32 6.73 2.14 4.20
C LEU A 32 6.92 1.93 5.70
N ILE A 33 7.89 1.09 6.10
CA ILE A 33 8.13 0.76 7.52
C ILE A 33 8.38 2.03 8.34
N LYS A 34 9.12 3.00 7.79
CA LYS A 34 9.42 4.28 8.46
C LYS A 34 8.17 5.13 8.73
N ASN A 35 7.09 4.90 7.98
CA ASN A 35 5.82 5.60 8.11
C ASN A 35 4.75 4.77 8.84
N LEU A 36 5.04 3.51 9.21
CA LEU A 36 4.10 2.69 9.97
C LEU A 36 4.04 3.14 11.43
N PRO A 37 2.85 3.19 12.03
CA PRO A 37 2.74 3.31 13.48
C PRO A 37 3.39 2.12 14.19
N VAL A 38 3.93 2.38 15.37
CA VAL A 38 4.57 1.36 16.21
C VAL A 38 3.61 0.18 16.44
N ASN A 39 4.13 -1.05 16.36
CA ASN A 39 3.37 -2.29 16.57
C ASN A 39 2.14 -2.48 15.66
N SER A 40 2.22 -2.00 14.41
CA SER A 40 1.16 -2.18 13.41
C SER A 40 0.99 -3.63 12.94
N VAL A 41 -0.26 -3.97 12.58
CA VAL A 41 -0.58 -5.15 11.77
C VAL A 41 -0.62 -4.75 10.30
N TYR A 42 0.28 -5.32 9.53
CA TYR A 42 0.44 -5.13 8.09
C TYR A 42 -0.48 -6.07 7.32
N ILE A 43 -1.58 -5.55 6.79
CA ILE A 43 -2.62 -6.34 6.11
C ILE A 43 -2.50 -6.17 4.60
N ILE A 44 -2.32 -7.27 3.86
CA ILE A 44 -2.18 -7.27 2.40
C ILE A 44 -3.00 -8.38 1.73
N ASP A 45 -3.29 -8.21 0.44
CA ASP A 45 -3.85 -9.27 -0.40
C ASP A 45 -2.77 -10.27 -0.86
N ASN A 46 -3.19 -11.30 -1.59
CA ASN A 46 -2.32 -12.40 -2.03
C ASN A 46 -1.72 -12.15 -3.42
N ALA A 47 -1.25 -10.93 -3.71
CA ALA A 47 -0.55 -10.65 -4.96
C ALA A 47 0.72 -11.51 -5.08
N SER A 48 1.03 -11.99 -6.29
CA SER A 48 2.14 -12.93 -6.49
C SER A 48 3.52 -12.38 -6.14
N PHE A 49 3.67 -11.05 -6.09
CA PHE A 49 4.89 -10.37 -5.68
C PHE A 49 4.96 -10.08 -4.17
N HIS A 50 3.93 -10.42 -3.38
CA HIS A 50 3.98 -10.35 -1.92
C HIS A 50 4.67 -11.60 -1.35
N ASP A 51 5.99 -11.66 -1.50
CA ASP A 51 6.78 -12.79 -0.99
C ASP A 51 6.83 -12.77 0.55
N GLU A 52 6.06 -13.67 1.17
CA GLU A 52 6.02 -13.82 2.62
C GLU A 52 7.41 -14.08 3.23
N LYS A 53 8.29 -14.81 2.54
CA LYS A 53 9.62 -15.15 3.08
C LYS A 53 10.52 -13.92 3.22
N LEU A 54 10.29 -12.90 2.40
CA LEU A 54 11.00 -11.62 2.47
C LEU A 54 10.29 -10.66 3.43
N LEU A 55 8.96 -10.55 3.33
CA LEU A 55 8.19 -9.55 4.07
C LEU A 55 8.06 -9.88 5.56
N ARG A 56 7.86 -11.16 5.92
CA ARG A 56 7.67 -11.57 7.31
C ARG A 56 8.84 -11.20 8.21
N PRO A 57 10.10 -11.61 7.92
CA PRO A 57 11.22 -11.24 8.77
C PRO A 57 11.46 -9.73 8.79
N LEU A 58 11.31 -9.06 7.65
CA LEU A 58 11.47 -7.61 7.53
C LEU A 58 10.50 -6.85 8.45
N LEU A 59 9.23 -7.25 8.48
CA LEU A 59 8.20 -6.63 9.32
C LEU A 59 8.39 -6.98 10.81
N GLU A 60 8.61 -8.27 11.12
CA GLU A 60 8.73 -8.75 12.51
C GLU A 60 9.98 -8.17 13.20
N GLN A 61 11.10 -8.02 12.50
CA GLN A 61 12.30 -7.35 13.02
C GLN A 61 12.07 -5.87 13.36
N ASN A 62 11.10 -5.23 12.69
CA ASN A 62 10.69 -3.85 12.96
C ASN A 62 9.47 -3.76 13.92
N GLY A 63 9.10 -4.88 14.56
CA GLY A 63 8.00 -4.92 15.54
C GLY A 63 6.60 -4.93 14.92
N HIS A 64 6.46 -5.30 13.64
CA HIS A 64 5.19 -5.36 12.93
C HIS A 64 4.77 -6.82 12.65
N ILE A 65 3.47 -7.03 12.47
CA ILE A 65 2.90 -8.36 12.19
C ILE A 65 2.40 -8.40 10.74
N LEU A 66 2.80 -9.42 9.97
CA LEU A 66 2.27 -9.66 8.63
C LEU A 66 0.99 -10.51 8.66
N LEU A 67 -0.08 -10.02 8.04
CA LEU A 67 -1.34 -10.73 7.86
C LEU A 67 -1.80 -10.68 6.39
N PHE A 68 -2.01 -11.86 5.80
CA PHE A 68 -2.63 -11.99 4.49
C PHE A 68 -4.15 -12.04 4.60
N LEU A 69 -4.84 -11.38 3.68
CA LEU A 69 -6.28 -11.52 3.52
C LEU A 69 -6.64 -12.91 2.97
N PRO A 70 -7.84 -13.45 3.29
CA PRO A 70 -8.32 -14.65 2.65
C PRO A 70 -8.42 -14.48 1.13
N THR A 71 -8.11 -15.54 0.37
CA THR A 71 -8.18 -15.52 -1.09
C THR A 71 -9.58 -15.11 -1.58
N TYR A 72 -9.62 -14.37 -2.69
CA TYR A 72 -10.86 -13.86 -3.30
C TYR A 72 -11.74 -13.01 -2.37
N SER A 73 -11.15 -12.32 -1.39
CA SER A 73 -11.89 -11.47 -0.44
C SER A 73 -11.61 -9.96 -0.61
N PRO A 74 -11.90 -9.36 -1.79
CA PRO A 74 -11.63 -7.95 -2.04
C PRO A 74 -12.40 -7.00 -1.12
N GLN A 75 -13.53 -7.43 -0.55
CA GLN A 75 -14.32 -6.66 0.40
C GLN A 75 -13.54 -6.30 1.68
N TYR A 76 -12.50 -7.07 2.03
CA TYR A 76 -11.65 -6.81 3.18
C TYR A 76 -10.47 -5.88 2.86
N ASN A 77 -10.15 -5.67 1.58
CA ASN A 77 -9.10 -4.74 1.18
C ASN A 77 -9.61 -3.29 1.14
N LYS A 78 -9.59 -2.62 2.30
CA LYS A 78 -10.17 -1.28 2.47
C LYS A 78 -9.53 -0.20 1.59
N ILE A 79 -8.27 -0.38 1.17
CA ILE A 79 -7.59 0.60 0.33
C ILE A 79 -8.18 0.70 -1.08
N GLU A 80 -8.84 -0.37 -1.57
CA GLU A 80 -9.50 -0.36 -2.88
C GLU A 80 -10.57 0.72 -2.99
N LYS A 81 -11.28 1.02 -1.88
CA LYS A 81 -12.25 2.12 -1.84
C LYS A 81 -11.57 3.49 -1.98
N LYS A 82 -10.39 3.67 -1.37
CA LYS A 82 -9.59 4.90 -1.49
C LYS A 82 -9.04 5.05 -2.92
N TRP A 83 -8.63 3.95 -3.57
CA TRP A 83 -8.26 3.96 -4.98
C TRP A 83 -9.43 4.26 -5.91
N ALA A 84 -10.62 3.73 -5.64
CA ALA A 84 -11.83 4.06 -6.39
C ALA A 84 -12.16 5.56 -6.31
N GLN A 85 -12.01 6.16 -5.12
CA GLN A 85 -12.15 7.61 -4.91
C GLN A 85 -11.12 8.40 -5.73
N ALA A 86 -9.84 8.03 -5.67
CA ALA A 86 -8.78 8.69 -6.45
C ALA A 86 -9.08 8.64 -7.96
N LYS A 87 -9.48 7.47 -8.47
CA LYS A 87 -9.87 7.29 -9.87
C LYS A 87 -11.09 8.13 -10.23
N HIS A 88 -12.06 8.29 -9.33
CA HIS A 88 -13.21 9.18 -9.53
C HIS A 88 -12.78 10.63 -9.69
N TYR A 89 -11.96 11.17 -8.78
CA TYR A 89 -11.49 12.55 -8.86
C TYR A 89 -10.63 12.80 -10.11
N LYS A 90 -9.73 11.88 -10.44
CA LYS A 90 -8.95 11.94 -11.69
C LYS A 90 -9.85 12.07 -12.92
N ARG A 91 -10.91 11.26 -13.02
CA ARG A 91 -11.86 11.33 -14.15
C ARG A 91 -12.68 12.61 -14.14
N LYS A 92 -13.12 13.06 -12.96
CA LYS A 92 -13.98 14.24 -12.80
C LYS A 92 -13.25 15.53 -13.15
N TYR A 93 -12.01 15.68 -12.67
CA TYR A 93 -11.25 16.93 -12.81
C TYR A 93 -10.17 16.88 -13.90
N ARG A 94 -9.90 15.70 -14.48
CA ARG A 94 -8.89 15.49 -15.53
C ARG A 94 -7.51 16.03 -15.15
N CYS A 95 -7.14 15.91 -13.88
CA CYS A 95 -5.87 16.38 -13.36
C CYS A 95 -4.75 15.33 -13.53
N ASP A 96 -3.51 15.79 -13.43
CA ASP A 96 -2.33 14.94 -13.32
C ASP A 96 -2.27 14.23 -11.94
N VAL A 97 -1.30 13.34 -11.79
CA VAL A 97 -1.14 12.51 -10.59
C VAL A 97 -0.71 13.33 -9.38
N ASP A 98 0.18 14.30 -9.55
CA ASP A 98 0.63 15.16 -8.46
C ASP A 98 -0.51 16.02 -7.92
N THR A 99 -1.25 16.67 -8.81
CA THR A 99 -2.45 17.45 -8.45
C THR A 99 -3.50 16.56 -7.78
N LEU A 100 -3.69 15.33 -8.27
CA LEU A 100 -4.65 14.38 -7.69
C LEU A 100 -4.36 14.13 -6.20
N PHE A 101 -3.11 13.79 -5.87
CA PHE A 101 -2.75 13.43 -4.51
C PHE A 101 -2.56 14.64 -3.59
N ARG A 102 -2.18 15.81 -4.12
CA ARG A 102 -2.04 17.02 -3.30
C ARG A 102 -3.37 17.67 -2.93
N GLN A 103 -4.37 17.63 -3.81
CA GLN A 103 -5.62 18.38 -3.62
C GLN A 103 -6.79 17.54 -3.11
N PHE A 104 -6.80 16.22 -3.39
CA PHE A 104 -8.00 15.40 -3.17
C PHE A 104 -7.81 14.18 -2.26
N MET A 105 -6.58 13.89 -1.81
CA MET A 105 -6.26 12.63 -1.13
C MET A 105 -5.59 12.85 0.21
#